data_AF-A0A1N6RNF9-F1
#
_entry.id   AF-A0A1N6RNF9-F1
#
_cell.length_a   1.000
_cell.length_b   1.000
_cell.length_c   1.000
_cell.angle_alpha   90.00
_cell.angle_beta   90.00
_cell.angle_gamma   90.00
#
_symmetry.space_group_name_H-M   'P 1'
#
loop_
_entity.id
_entity.type
_entity.pdbx_description
1 polymer ?
#
loop_
_entity_poly.entity_id
_entity_poly.type
_entity_poly.pdbx_seq_one_letter_code
_entity_poly.pdbx_strand_id
1 'polypeptide(L)'
;MSGVLSAQLKELMTAVGCKQKGLAEVMGVSVDRVKNLTRGRALNLTREENEALIRKLNVRAEWLATGEGEMFRSDGEKELERRLGAVANATEKAQITGLDTEAQTRVQMLLTGLEIGNADLVMEALNVLSVDEQQLIDCYRQSAPEGKKALRSTASVFAKSGGRVSNKGSIIDSGGDTSFSVSGNGNTVAGRNFIKK
;
A
#
# COMPACT_ATOMS: atom_id res chain seq x y z
N MET A 1 -29.29 3.24 39.16
CA MET A 1 -28.16 2.46 38.60
C MET A 1 -27.06 3.43 38.17
N SER A 2 -26.15 3.81 39.08
CA SER A 2 -25.16 4.88 38.81
C SER A 2 -23.73 4.53 39.23
N GLY A 3 -23.44 3.24 39.46
CA GLY A 3 -22.15 2.78 40.01
C GLY A 3 -21.14 2.25 38.99
N VAL A 4 -21.59 1.92 37.76
CA VAL A 4 -20.80 1.13 36.78
C VAL A 4 -19.56 1.89 36.31
N LEU A 5 -19.71 3.15 35.90
CA LEU A 5 -18.60 4.00 35.42
C LEU A 5 -17.51 4.23 36.46
N SER A 6 -17.89 4.48 37.71
CA SER A 6 -16.92 4.73 38.77
C SER A 6 -16.09 3.49 39.11
N ALA A 7 -16.67 2.30 38.95
CA ALA A 7 -15.99 1.01 39.14
C ALA A 7 -15.07 0.72 37.95
N GLN A 8 -15.58 0.85 36.72
CA GLN A 8 -14.81 0.68 35.49
C GLN A 8 -13.57 1.58 35.45
N LEU A 9 -13.69 2.87 35.83
CA LEU A 9 -12.54 3.77 35.85
C LEU A 9 -11.49 3.36 36.88
N LYS A 10 -11.88 2.80 38.03
CA LYS A 10 -10.93 2.27 39.02
C LYS A 10 -10.26 0.99 38.52
N GLU A 11 -11.02 0.13 37.87
CA GLU A 11 -10.50 -1.10 37.27
C GLU A 11 -9.50 -0.77 36.15
N LEU A 12 -9.84 0.18 35.27
CA LEU A 12 -8.96 0.70 34.23
C LEU A 12 -7.68 1.29 34.82
N MET A 13 -7.77 2.12 35.87
CA MET A 13 -6.60 2.66 36.56
C MET A 13 -5.69 1.57 37.12
N THR A 14 -6.29 0.48 37.63
CA THR A 14 -5.55 -0.66 38.18
C THR A 14 -4.86 -1.43 37.06
N ALA A 15 -5.57 -1.71 35.96
CA ALA A 15 -5.06 -2.45 34.83
C ALA A 15 -3.95 -1.71 34.06
N VAL A 16 -4.06 -0.38 33.94
CA VAL A 16 -3.02 0.48 33.33
C VAL A 16 -1.90 0.81 34.33
N GLY A 17 -2.10 0.54 35.63
CA GLY A 17 -1.13 0.87 36.69
C GLY A 17 -0.97 2.37 36.92
N CYS A 18 -1.97 3.18 36.59
CA CYS A 18 -1.91 4.64 36.69
C CYS A 18 -2.73 5.19 37.87
N LYS A 19 -2.25 6.30 38.45
CA LYS A 19 -2.99 7.06 39.48
C LYS A 19 -3.92 8.09 38.84
N GLN A 20 -4.80 8.71 39.63
CA GLN A 20 -5.79 9.71 39.14
C GLN A 20 -5.15 10.85 38.32
N LYS A 21 -3.93 11.25 38.68
CA LYS A 21 -3.15 12.24 37.93
C LYS A 21 -2.78 11.77 36.52
N GLY A 22 -2.34 10.52 36.37
CA GLY A 22 -2.00 9.96 35.06
C GLY A 22 -3.22 9.78 34.18
N LEU A 23 -4.35 9.33 34.75
CA LEU A 23 -5.60 9.25 34.00
C LEU A 23 -6.09 10.64 33.54
N ALA A 24 -5.94 11.67 34.38
CA ALA A 24 -6.28 13.05 34.04
C ALA A 24 -5.43 13.58 32.88
N GLU A 25 -4.13 13.29 32.87
CA GLU A 25 -3.22 13.65 31.79
C GLU A 25 -3.57 12.96 30.47
N VAL A 26 -3.89 11.67 30.51
CA VAL A 26 -4.35 10.92 29.32
C VAL A 26 -5.64 11.51 28.76
N MET A 27 -6.63 11.75 29.62
CA MET A 27 -7.93 12.29 29.24
C MET A 27 -7.89 13.79 28.89
N GLY A 28 -6.83 14.52 29.25
CA GLY A 28 -6.73 15.97 29.06
C GLY A 28 -7.67 16.78 29.96
N VAL A 29 -8.01 16.26 31.15
CA VAL A 29 -8.94 16.90 32.09
C VAL A 29 -8.28 17.19 33.43
N SER A 30 -8.97 17.92 34.32
CA SER A 30 -8.44 18.17 35.66
C SER A 30 -8.44 16.91 36.53
N VAL A 31 -7.50 16.82 37.47
CA VAL A 31 -7.46 15.70 38.45
C VAL A 31 -8.74 15.66 39.28
N ASP A 32 -9.33 16.82 39.59
CA ASP A 32 -10.60 16.90 40.31
C ASP A 32 -11.78 16.35 39.51
N ARG A 33 -11.77 16.50 38.17
CA ARG A 33 -12.75 15.87 37.28
C ARG A 33 -12.68 14.34 37.38
N VAL A 34 -11.47 13.77 37.29
CA VAL A 34 -11.25 12.31 37.47
C VAL A 34 -11.66 11.84 38.86
N LYS A 35 -11.37 12.62 39.90
CA LYS A 35 -11.77 12.33 41.28
C LYS A 35 -13.29 12.32 41.46
N ASN A 36 -14.01 13.23 40.81
CA ASN A 36 -15.47 13.25 40.83
C ASN A 36 -16.08 12.07 40.07
N LEU A 37 -15.48 11.67 38.94
CA LEU A 37 -15.88 10.48 38.18
C LEU A 37 -15.67 9.18 38.98
N THR A 38 -14.47 8.99 39.55
CA THR A 38 -14.13 7.79 40.36
C THR A 38 -14.90 7.70 41.68
N ARG A 39 -15.44 8.81 42.19
CA ARG A 39 -16.32 8.85 43.37
C ARG A 39 -17.82 8.72 43.02
N GLY A 40 -18.16 8.61 41.74
CA GLY A 40 -19.56 8.53 41.28
C GLY A 40 -20.35 9.83 41.44
N ARG A 41 -19.68 10.96 41.66
CA ARG A 41 -20.34 12.29 41.72
C ARG A 41 -20.62 12.84 40.33
N ALA A 42 -19.81 12.46 39.35
CA ALA A 42 -20.06 12.70 37.95
C ALA A 42 -20.50 11.38 37.29
N LEU A 43 -21.63 11.43 36.58
CA LEU A 43 -22.29 10.22 36.08
C LEU A 43 -21.85 9.82 34.67
N ASN A 44 -21.41 10.79 33.85
CA ASN A 44 -21.14 10.58 32.44
C ASN A 44 -19.79 11.18 32.02
N LEU A 45 -19.10 10.45 31.15
CA LEU A 45 -18.00 10.96 30.35
C LEU A 45 -18.54 11.79 29.20
N THR A 46 -17.88 12.90 28.92
CA THR A 46 -18.07 13.65 27.68
C THR A 46 -17.57 12.84 26.48
N ARG A 47 -17.94 13.26 25.27
CA ARG A 47 -17.51 12.59 24.04
C ARG A 47 -15.99 12.59 23.91
N GLU A 48 -15.38 13.71 24.23
CA GLU A 48 -13.93 13.94 24.15
C GLU A 48 -13.19 13.07 25.18
N GLU A 49 -13.73 12.96 26.40
CA GLU A 49 -13.21 12.07 27.45
C GLU A 49 -13.27 10.59 27.02
N ASN A 50 -14.40 10.16 26.44
CA ASN A 50 -14.55 8.80 25.89
C ASN A 50 -13.56 8.51 24.76
N GLU A 51 -13.44 9.44 23.80
CA GLU A 51 -12.55 9.30 22.66
C GLU A 51 -11.08 9.23 23.09
N ALA A 52 -10.68 10.00 24.10
CA ALA A 52 -9.34 9.95 24.66
C ALA A 52 -9.03 8.57 25.27
N LEU A 53 -9.96 7.97 26.01
CA LEU A 53 -9.78 6.64 26.59
C LEU A 53 -9.71 5.56 25.51
N ILE A 54 -10.58 5.62 24.50
CA ILE A 54 -10.62 4.64 23.41
C ILE A 54 -9.34 4.73 22.57
N ARG A 55 -8.91 5.93 22.16
CA ARG A 55 -7.75 6.09 21.26
C ARG A 55 -6.40 5.98 21.97
N LYS A 56 -6.25 6.54 23.17
CA LYS A 56 -4.95 6.61 23.85
C LYS A 56 -4.65 5.39 24.71
N LEU A 57 -5.68 4.79 25.31
CA LEU A 57 -5.53 3.58 26.14
C LEU A 57 -6.00 2.31 25.43
N ASN A 58 -6.48 2.41 24.17
CA ASN A 58 -6.99 1.29 23.39
C ASN A 58 -8.10 0.51 24.12
N VAL A 59 -8.94 1.24 24.87
CA VAL A 59 -10.06 0.68 25.62
C VAL A 59 -11.25 0.42 24.68
N ARG A 60 -11.94 -0.71 24.84
CA ARG A 60 -13.15 -0.99 24.08
C ARG A 60 -14.30 -0.12 24.58
N ALA A 61 -15.01 0.54 23.65
CA ALA A 61 -16.16 1.37 23.97
C ALA A 61 -17.29 0.57 24.65
N GLU A 62 -17.48 -0.68 24.22
CA GLU A 62 -18.46 -1.60 24.79
C GLU A 62 -18.17 -1.87 26.26
N TRP A 63 -16.95 -2.28 26.60
CA TRP A 63 -16.53 -2.51 27.99
C TRP A 63 -16.62 -1.22 28.83
N LEU A 64 -16.29 -0.06 28.26
CA LEU A 64 -16.43 1.21 28.98
C LEU A 64 -17.90 1.58 29.27
N ALA A 65 -18.85 1.13 28.45
CA ALA A 65 -20.27 1.40 28.63
C ALA A 65 -20.95 0.38 29.55
N THR A 66 -20.66 -0.91 29.40
CA THR A 66 -21.36 -2.01 30.08
C THR A 66 -20.55 -2.66 31.19
N GLY A 67 -19.22 -2.65 31.07
CA GLY A 67 -18.29 -3.36 31.96
C GLY A 67 -18.13 -4.83 31.55
N GLU A 68 -18.76 -5.24 30.45
CA GLU A 68 -18.75 -6.60 29.95
C GLU A 68 -17.77 -6.73 28.78
N GLY A 69 -17.16 -7.92 28.66
CA GLY A 69 -16.18 -8.22 27.61
C GLY A 69 -14.75 -7.78 27.94
N GLU A 70 -13.91 -7.70 26.91
CA GLU A 70 -12.50 -7.35 27.06
C GLU A 70 -12.30 -5.83 27.25
N MET A 71 -11.53 -5.46 28.27
CA MET A 71 -11.20 -4.06 28.56
C MET A 71 -10.36 -3.41 27.46
N PHE A 72 -9.32 -4.10 27.01
CA PHE A 72 -8.38 -3.61 26.01
C PHE A 72 -8.58 -4.32 24.67
N ARG A 73 -8.23 -3.63 23.59
CA ARG A 73 -7.99 -4.28 22.30
C ARG A 73 -6.78 -5.20 22.40
N SER A 74 -6.85 -6.33 21.71
CA SER A 74 -5.74 -7.27 21.56
C SER A 74 -4.58 -6.64 20.79
N ASP A 75 -3.37 -7.18 20.95
CA ASP A 75 -2.20 -6.67 20.24
C ASP A 75 -2.31 -6.85 18.72
N GLY A 76 -3.02 -7.87 18.26
CA GLY A 76 -3.34 -8.06 16.84
C GLY A 76 -4.26 -6.96 16.29
N GLU A 77 -5.28 -6.54 17.05
CA GLU A 77 -6.16 -5.43 16.67
C GLU A 77 -5.41 -4.10 16.64
N LYS A 78 -4.51 -3.85 17.60
CA LYS A 78 -3.66 -2.65 17.62
C LYS A 78 -2.74 -2.60 16.40
N GLU A 79 -2.10 -3.73 16.07
CA GLU A 79 -1.23 -3.80 14.90
C GLU A 79 -2.02 -3.66 13.59
N LEU A 80 -3.24 -4.21 13.52
CA LEU A 80 -4.13 -4.00 12.37
C LEU A 80 -4.50 -2.53 12.22
N GLU A 81 -4.91 -1.85 13.29
CA GLU A 81 -5.25 -0.42 13.27
C GLU A 81 -4.05 0.43 12.85
N ARG A 82 -2.85 0.11 13.35
CA ARG A 82 -1.61 0.77 12.93
C ARG A 82 -1.35 0.59 11.43
N ARG A 83 -1.51 -0.64 10.91
CA ARG A 83 -1.34 -0.94 9.47
C ARG A 83 -2.37 -0.23 8.61
N LEU A 84 -3.63 -0.21 9.01
CA LEU A 84 -4.69 0.51 8.30
C LEU A 84 -4.44 2.02 8.29
N GLY A 85 -3.98 2.58 9.41
CA GLY A 85 -3.57 3.98 9.48
C GLY A 85 -2.41 4.30 8.54
N ALA A 86 -1.42 3.41 8.45
CA ALA A 86 -0.30 3.56 7.52
C ALA A 86 -0.77 3.54 6.05
N VAL A 87 -1.65 2.62 5.68
CA VAL A 87 -2.24 2.57 4.33
C VAL A 87 -3.01 3.85 4.02
N ALA A 88 -3.83 4.34 4.95
CA ALA A 88 -4.60 5.56 4.76
C ALA A 88 -3.70 6.78 4.53
N ASN A 89 -2.68 6.96 5.39
CA ASN A 89 -1.70 8.04 5.26
C ASN A 89 -0.89 7.95 3.97
N ALA A 90 -0.45 6.74 3.61
CA ALA A 90 0.27 6.49 2.36
C ALA A 90 -0.58 6.82 1.14
N THR A 91 -1.87 6.48 1.16
CA THR A 91 -2.82 6.78 0.07
C THR A 91 -2.99 8.29 -0.12
N GLU A 92 -3.17 9.04 0.97
CA GLU A 92 -3.28 10.49 0.93
C GLU A 92 -2.00 11.13 0.36
N LYS A 93 -0.83 10.71 0.85
CA LYS A 93 0.47 11.22 0.40
C LYS A 93 0.82 10.81 -1.04
N ALA A 94 0.33 9.66 -1.51
CA ALA A 94 0.62 9.14 -2.85
C ALA A 94 -0.19 9.82 -3.96
N GLN A 95 -1.25 10.57 -3.62
CA GLN A 95 -2.03 11.38 -4.58
C GLN A 95 -1.27 12.64 -5.00
N ILE A 96 -0.09 12.45 -5.60
CA ILE A 96 0.75 13.51 -6.12
C ILE A 96 0.26 13.85 -7.54
N THR A 97 0.04 15.14 -7.78
CA THR A 97 -0.34 15.65 -9.09
C THR A 97 0.80 15.46 -10.10
N GLY A 98 0.47 14.94 -11.29
CA GLY A 98 1.45 14.70 -12.36
C GLY A 98 2.02 13.27 -12.44
N LEU A 99 1.67 12.38 -11.51
CA LEU A 99 1.95 10.94 -11.63
C LEU A 99 0.76 10.21 -12.29
N ASP A 100 1.05 9.18 -13.08
CA ASP A 100 0.03 8.25 -13.57
C ASP A 100 -0.42 7.28 -12.46
N THR A 101 -1.52 6.55 -12.70
CA THR A 101 -2.12 5.65 -11.70
C THR A 101 -1.14 4.56 -11.25
N GLU A 102 -0.28 4.08 -12.14
CA GLU A 102 0.66 2.99 -11.84
C GLU A 102 1.80 3.50 -10.95
N ALA A 103 2.33 4.69 -11.23
CA ALA A 103 3.32 5.35 -10.40
C ALA A 103 2.74 5.76 -9.03
N GLN A 104 1.50 6.24 -8.97
CA GLN A 104 0.81 6.52 -7.69
C GLN A 104 0.66 5.25 -6.85
N THR A 105 0.27 4.13 -7.48
CA THR A 105 0.17 2.82 -6.81
C THR A 105 1.52 2.39 -6.24
N ARG A 106 2.61 2.52 -7.02
CA ARG A 106 3.96 2.21 -6.53
C ARG A 106 4.40 3.10 -5.38
N VAL A 107 4.12 4.41 -5.45
CA VAL A 107 4.41 5.33 -4.34
C VAL A 107 3.62 4.96 -3.08
N GLN A 108 2.35 4.58 -3.21
CA GLN A 108 1.55 4.11 -2.10
C GLN A 108 2.12 2.83 -1.47
N MET A 109 2.50 1.84 -2.29
CA MET A 109 3.13 0.59 -1.82
C MET A 109 4.44 0.87 -1.10
N LEU A 110 5.28 1.75 -1.66
CA LEU A 110 6.56 2.16 -1.07
C LEU A 110 6.34 2.81 0.30
N LEU A 111 5.47 3.82 0.38
CA LEU A 111 5.17 4.53 1.63
C LEU A 111 4.58 3.59 2.68
N THR A 112 3.64 2.73 2.29
CA THR A 112 3.04 1.73 3.18
C THR A 112 4.11 0.78 3.71
N GLY A 113 4.95 0.22 2.83
CA GLY A 113 6.01 -0.71 3.19
C GLY A 113 7.02 -0.10 4.17
N LEU A 114 7.39 1.16 3.96
CA LEU A 114 8.26 1.91 4.87
C LEU A 114 7.60 2.15 6.24
N GLU A 115 6.32 2.56 6.26
CA GLU A 115 5.59 2.85 7.50
C GLU A 115 5.29 1.57 8.34
N ILE A 116 5.11 0.41 7.69
CA ILE A 116 4.86 -0.86 8.39
C ILE A 116 6.10 -1.73 8.58
N GLY A 117 7.27 -1.34 8.04
CA GLY A 117 8.51 -2.12 8.12
C GLY A 117 8.51 -3.39 7.26
N ASN A 118 7.74 -3.42 6.18
CA ASN A 118 7.66 -4.55 5.27
C ASN A 118 8.62 -4.37 4.08
N ALA A 119 9.78 -5.04 4.16
CA ALA A 119 10.82 -4.97 3.15
C ALA A 119 10.39 -5.53 1.79
N ASP A 120 9.60 -6.61 1.77
CA ASP A 120 9.14 -7.23 0.53
C ASP A 120 8.25 -6.27 -0.27
N LEU A 121 7.35 -5.56 0.43
CA LEU A 121 6.48 -4.56 -0.20
C LEU A 121 7.28 -3.36 -0.75
N VAL A 122 8.34 -2.96 -0.05
CA VAL A 122 9.26 -1.90 -0.52
C VAL A 122 10.01 -2.37 -1.76
N MET A 123 10.54 -3.59 -1.76
CA MET A 123 11.27 -4.15 -2.90
C MET A 123 10.37 -4.31 -4.12
N GLU A 124 9.13 -4.75 -3.93
CA GLU A 124 8.13 -4.82 -5.00
C GLU A 124 7.84 -3.43 -5.58
N ALA A 125 7.64 -2.42 -4.72
CA ALA A 125 7.40 -1.06 -5.17
C ALA A 125 8.59 -0.43 -5.94
N LEU A 126 9.82 -0.82 -5.58
CA LEU A 126 11.05 -0.38 -6.25
C LEU A 126 11.32 -1.14 -7.55
N ASN A 127 10.70 -2.30 -7.75
CA ASN A 127 10.86 -3.09 -8.95
C ASN A 127 9.97 -2.53 -10.07
N VAL A 128 10.45 -1.48 -10.74
CA VAL A 128 9.71 -0.77 -11.80
C VAL A 128 9.76 -1.52 -13.14
N LEU A 129 10.66 -2.50 -13.29
CA LEU A 129 10.85 -3.22 -14.53
C LEU A 129 9.93 -4.45 -14.59
N SER A 130 9.23 -4.60 -15.70
CA SER A 130 8.56 -5.87 -16.01
C SER A 130 9.58 -6.99 -16.17
N VAL A 131 9.12 -8.24 -16.06
CA VAL A 131 9.97 -9.44 -16.20
C VAL A 131 10.73 -9.43 -17.53
N ASP A 132 10.04 -9.05 -18.61
CA ASP A 132 10.63 -8.99 -19.95
C ASP A 132 11.69 -7.87 -20.07
N GLU A 133 11.44 -6.70 -19.48
CA GLU A 133 12.41 -5.61 -19.46
C GLU A 133 13.66 -5.96 -18.64
N GLN A 134 13.47 -6.61 -17.50
CA GLN A 134 14.57 -7.09 -16.67
C GLN A 134 15.41 -8.12 -17.43
N GLN A 135 14.76 -9.07 -18.12
CA GLN A 135 15.45 -10.06 -18.95
C GLN A 135 16.21 -9.42 -20.11
N LEU A 136 15.65 -8.41 -20.77
CA LEU A 136 16.34 -7.65 -21.81
C LEU A 136 17.58 -6.92 -21.28
N ILE A 137 17.47 -6.29 -20.11
CA ILE A 137 18.59 -5.62 -19.45
C ILE A 137 19.68 -6.62 -19.07
N ASP A 138 19.33 -7.80 -18.56
CA ASP A 138 20.29 -8.83 -18.16
C ASP A 138 21.00 -9.43 -19.37
N CYS A 139 20.26 -9.76 -20.44
CA CYS A 139 20.83 -10.17 -21.73
C CYS A 139 21.79 -9.11 -22.28
N TYR A 140 21.42 -7.83 -22.20
CA TYR A 140 22.27 -6.73 -22.64
C TYR A 140 23.53 -6.59 -21.77
N ARG A 141 23.42 -6.68 -20.44
CA ARG A 141 24.56 -6.57 -19.51
C ARG A 141 25.59 -7.67 -19.73
N GLN A 142 25.12 -8.90 -19.94
CA GLN A 142 25.95 -10.11 -20.14
C GLN A 142 26.53 -10.23 -21.55
N SER A 143 26.03 -9.46 -22.52
CA SER A 143 26.51 -9.52 -23.91
C SER A 143 27.91 -8.90 -24.10
N ALA A 144 28.68 -9.49 -25.02
CA ALA A 144 29.93 -8.94 -25.54
C ALA A 144 29.72 -7.57 -26.24
N PRO A 145 30.76 -6.75 -26.44
CA PRO A 145 30.64 -5.42 -27.08
C PRO A 145 29.93 -5.44 -28.44
N GLU A 146 30.23 -6.45 -29.27
CA GLU A 146 29.61 -6.67 -30.57
C GLU A 146 28.12 -7.02 -30.43
N GLY A 147 27.77 -7.86 -29.44
CA GLY A 147 26.39 -8.20 -29.09
C GLY A 147 25.59 -7.00 -28.61
N LYS A 148 26.18 -6.15 -27.77
CA LYS A 148 25.57 -4.87 -27.34
C LYS A 148 25.31 -3.94 -28.53
N LYS A 149 26.24 -3.86 -29.48
CA LYS A 149 26.07 -3.06 -30.70
C LYS A 149 24.95 -3.61 -31.59
N ALA A 150 24.89 -4.93 -31.76
CA ALA A 150 23.83 -5.60 -32.51
C ALA A 150 22.46 -5.36 -31.87
N LEU A 151 22.32 -5.55 -30.55
CA LEU A 151 21.08 -5.30 -29.81
C LEU A 151 20.58 -3.86 -29.98
N ARG A 152 21.47 -2.85 -29.87
CA ARG A 152 21.09 -1.45 -30.10
C ARG A 152 20.66 -1.18 -31.55
N SER A 153 21.35 -1.76 -32.52
CA SER A 153 21.02 -1.60 -33.93
C SER A 153 19.64 -2.19 -34.25
N THR A 154 19.40 -3.42 -33.78
CA THR A 154 18.13 -4.12 -33.97
C THR A 154 16.98 -3.39 -33.26
N ALA A 155 17.17 -2.95 -32.01
CA ALA A 155 16.19 -2.15 -31.30
C ALA A 155 15.87 -0.83 -32.03
N SER A 156 16.87 -0.15 -32.59
CA SER A 156 16.66 1.07 -33.37
C SER A 156 15.86 0.83 -34.66
N VAL A 157 15.99 -0.33 -35.29
CA VAL A 157 15.21 -0.67 -36.49
C VAL A 157 13.76 -0.93 -36.10
N PHE A 158 13.52 -1.73 -35.05
CA PHE A 158 12.18 -2.01 -34.57
C PHE A 158 11.43 -0.76 -34.07
N ALA A 159 12.13 0.15 -33.40
CA ALA A 159 11.55 1.42 -32.97
C ALA A 159 11.12 2.34 -34.13
N LYS A 160 11.72 2.17 -35.32
CA LYS A 160 11.37 2.92 -36.53
C LYS A 160 10.24 2.27 -37.34
N SER A 161 10.07 0.94 -37.23
CA SER A 161 9.03 0.19 -37.92
C SER A 161 7.73 0.07 -37.11
N GLY A 162 7.77 0.19 -35.78
CA GLY A 162 6.60 0.26 -34.92
C GLY A 162 5.99 1.66 -34.96
N GLY A 163 4.86 1.84 -35.66
CA GLY A 163 4.14 3.11 -35.68
C GLY A 163 3.81 3.58 -34.26
N ARG A 164 4.07 4.87 -33.97
CA ARG A 164 3.61 5.55 -32.76
C ARG A 164 2.11 5.29 -32.58
N VAL A 165 1.74 4.51 -31.58
CA VAL A 165 0.34 4.47 -31.11
C VAL A 165 0.06 5.84 -30.51
N SER A 166 -0.53 6.72 -31.32
CA SER A 166 -1.06 7.99 -30.83
C SER A 166 -2.25 7.66 -29.96
N ASN A 167 -2.10 7.86 -28.65
CA ASN A 167 -3.20 7.73 -27.71
C ASN A 167 -4.19 8.88 -27.95
N LYS A 168 -5.15 8.66 -28.86
CA LYS A 168 -6.38 9.45 -28.96
C LYS A 168 -7.53 8.49 -28.73
N GLY A 169 -8.24 8.71 -27.62
CA GLY A 169 -9.36 7.88 -27.20
C GLY A 169 -10.41 7.76 -28.30
N SER A 170 -10.83 6.51 -28.55
CA SER A 170 -12.09 6.19 -29.21
C SER A 170 -12.43 4.73 -28.94
N ILE A 171 -13.39 4.53 -28.03
CA ILE A 171 -14.53 3.62 -28.09
C ILE A 171 -14.43 2.47 -29.11
N ILE A 172 -14.35 1.25 -28.57
CA ILE A 172 -15.02 -0.01 -28.97
C ILE A 172 -15.36 -0.15 -30.47
N ASP A 173 -14.72 -1.09 -31.19
CA ASP A 173 -15.44 -2.20 -31.83
C ASP A 173 -14.54 -3.32 -32.39
N SER A 174 -15.02 -4.54 -32.17
CA SER A 174 -14.97 -5.76 -33.00
C SER A 174 -13.67 -6.25 -33.65
N GLY A 175 -13.33 -7.49 -33.28
CA GLY A 175 -12.26 -8.29 -33.88
C GLY A 175 -12.46 -8.55 -35.38
N GLY A 176 -11.36 -8.38 -36.11
CA GLY A 176 -11.19 -8.79 -37.50
C GLY A 176 -9.80 -9.38 -37.69
N ASP A 177 -9.77 -10.70 -37.87
CA ASP A 177 -8.80 -11.53 -38.58
C ASP A 177 -7.34 -11.05 -38.72
N THR A 178 -6.45 -11.68 -37.94
CA THR A 178 -5.01 -11.71 -38.26
C THR A 178 -4.78 -12.64 -39.45
N SER A 179 -4.76 -12.09 -40.67
CA SER A 179 -4.15 -12.73 -41.82
C SER A 179 -2.90 -11.96 -42.25
N PHE A 180 -1.72 -12.52 -41.98
CA PHE A 180 -0.45 -12.02 -42.48
C PHE A 180 -0.15 -12.72 -43.82
N SER A 181 -0.23 -11.99 -44.93
CA SER A 181 0.33 -12.41 -46.22
C SER A 181 1.64 -11.65 -46.45
N VAL A 182 2.75 -12.39 -46.47
CA VAL A 182 4.06 -11.87 -46.89
C VAL A 182 4.23 -12.22 -48.37
N SER A 183 4.16 -11.20 -49.22
CA SER A 183 4.58 -11.27 -50.63
C SER A 183 5.97 -10.64 -50.74
N GLY A 184 6.99 -11.47 -50.91
CA GLY A 184 8.35 -11.03 -51.22
C GLY A 184 8.64 -11.23 -52.70
N ASN A 185 8.78 -10.12 -53.44
CA ASN A 185 9.31 -10.12 -54.80
C ASN A 185 10.81 -10.48 -54.77
N GLY A 186 11.21 -11.36 -55.69
CA GLY A 186 12.42 -12.17 -55.60
C GLY A 186 13.76 -11.46 -55.71
N ASN A 187 14.81 -12.22 -55.39
CA ASN A 187 16.09 -12.09 -56.05
C ASN A 187 16.76 -13.46 -56.20
N THR A 188 17.07 -13.80 -57.45
CA THR A 188 17.65 -15.05 -57.94
C THR A 188 19.12 -15.15 -57.51
N VAL A 189 19.57 -16.32 -57.05
CA VAL A 189 21.02 -16.61 -56.94
C VAL A 189 21.35 -17.94 -57.62
N ALA A 190 22.38 -17.89 -58.43
CA ALA A 190 22.80 -18.88 -59.40
C ALA A 190 23.53 -20.09 -58.80
N GLY A 191 23.29 -21.27 -59.41
CA GLY A 191 24.32 -22.27 -59.71
C GLY A 191 24.67 -23.32 -58.65
N ARG A 192 24.27 -24.57 -58.88
CA ARG A 192 25.18 -25.67 -59.30
C ARG A 192 24.40 -26.94 -59.61
N ASN A 193 24.59 -27.46 -60.82
CA ASN A 193 24.11 -28.74 -61.30
C ASN A 193 24.78 -29.89 -60.54
N PHE A 194 24.00 -30.90 -60.12
CA PHE A 194 24.50 -32.25 -59.87
C PHE A 194 23.89 -33.21 -60.88
N ILE A 195 24.77 -33.80 -61.69
CA ILE A 195 24.50 -34.82 -62.70
C ILE A 195 24.30 -36.17 -61.99
N LYS A 196 23.26 -36.90 -62.41
CA LYS A 196 22.97 -38.28 -62.01
C LYS A 196 24.05 -39.26 -62.48
N LYS A 197 24.32 -40.27 -61.66
CA LYS A 197 24.48 -41.67 -62.10
C LYS A 197 23.75 -42.58 -61.14
#